data_AF-A0A6M1Z140-F1
#
_entry.id   AF-A0A6M1Z140-F1
#
_cell.length_a   1.000
_cell.length_b   1.000
_cell.length_c   1.000
_cell.angle_alpha   90.00
_cell.angle_beta   90.00
_cell.angle_gamma   90.00
#
_symmetry.space_group_name_H-M   'P 1'
#
loop_
_entity.id
_entity.type
_entity.pdbx_description
1 polymer ?
#
loop_
_entity_poly.entity_id
_entity_poly.type
_entity_poly.pdbx_seq_one_letter_code
_entity_poly.pdbx_strand_id
1 'polypeptide(L)'
;MRYFLPFFLLFCLAIGRLDRIFFKANDSFCTAFITPIWNRCPAFFTEIPDEVYPLLSQSFTYLTKGKQSFVFLSEDREWVLKFFRLPRYVRRGTHKGSAKSLPFLTQTMEGFKWSQDKLSEETGILYAHLQRTKGLPHTTQLIDRFGRSYLLDLNDLPFAIQRKGSLFLPSLSEMEEEEAKRMIEEAVLLYANLHQKGFTDNDAIFEKNIGIACGLPFIMDVGQLVPSSSLSPLQDYLLKMTVSLADYLAQDNSTLYSHYLETVKSL
;
A
#
# COMPACT_ATOMS: atom_id res chain seq x y z
N MET A 1 16.23 14.35 -50.58
CA MET A 1 16.69 14.77 -49.23
C MET A 1 15.89 15.93 -48.60
N ARG A 2 15.36 16.90 -49.36
CA ARG A 2 14.67 18.10 -48.81
C ARG A 2 13.52 17.83 -47.81
N TYR A 3 12.80 16.71 -47.95
CA TYR A 3 11.67 16.36 -47.09
C TYR A 3 11.99 15.28 -46.04
N PHE A 4 13.20 14.72 -46.05
CA PHE A 4 13.56 13.64 -45.14
C PHE A 4 13.62 14.12 -43.68
N LEU A 5 14.30 15.26 -43.44
CA LEU A 5 14.44 15.82 -42.10
C LEU A 5 13.09 16.21 -41.45
N PRO A 6 12.17 16.95 -42.09
CA PRO A 6 10.89 17.27 -41.46
C PRO A 6 10.02 16.03 -41.23
N PHE A 7 10.04 15.06 -42.15
CA PHE A 7 9.30 13.80 -41.96
C PHE A 7 9.88 12.98 -40.81
N PHE A 8 11.20 12.89 -40.71
CA PHE A 8 11.89 12.23 -39.59
C PHE A 8 11.55 12.89 -38.25
N LEU A 9 11.53 14.23 -38.18
CA LEU A 9 11.14 14.96 -36.97
C LEU A 9 9.67 14.70 -36.59
N LEU A 10 8.74 14.73 -37.55
CA LEU A 10 7.33 14.40 -37.31
C LEU A 10 7.17 12.96 -36.83
N PHE A 11 7.91 12.03 -37.42
CA PHE A 11 7.92 10.63 -37.00
C PHE A 11 8.45 10.45 -35.57
N CYS A 12 9.56 11.09 -35.21
CA CYS A 12 10.07 11.08 -33.83
C CYS A 12 9.07 11.68 -32.84
N LEU A 13 8.39 12.77 -33.20
CA LEU A 13 7.34 13.37 -32.37
C LEU A 13 6.14 12.43 -32.20
N ALA A 14 5.72 11.73 -33.26
CA ALA A 14 4.65 10.76 -33.23
C ALA A 14 5.01 9.57 -32.31
N ILE A 15 6.22 9.00 -32.48
CA ILE A 15 6.73 7.93 -31.58
C ILE A 15 6.75 8.42 -30.13
N GLY A 16 7.29 9.61 -29.87
CA GLY A 16 7.35 10.16 -28.51
C GLY A 16 5.98 10.39 -27.89
N ARG A 17 4.94 10.69 -28.68
CA ARG A 17 3.56 10.77 -28.19
C ARG A 17 2.96 9.39 -27.92
N LEU A 18 3.17 8.44 -28.82
CA LEU A 18 2.71 7.06 -28.66
C LEU A 18 3.32 6.43 -27.41
N ASP A 19 4.63 6.56 -27.21
CA ASP A 19 5.32 6.10 -26.00
C ASP A 19 4.70 6.68 -24.72
N ARG A 20 4.43 7.99 -24.70
CA ARG A 20 3.75 8.63 -23.55
C ARG A 20 2.33 8.12 -23.34
N ILE A 21 1.59 7.80 -24.41
CA ILE A 21 0.25 7.23 -24.32
C ILE A 21 0.33 5.84 -23.70
N PHE A 22 1.18 4.95 -24.25
CA PHE A 22 1.37 3.60 -23.71
C PHE A 22 1.89 3.62 -22.27
N PHE A 23 2.81 4.51 -21.96
CA PHE A 23 3.33 4.68 -20.61
C PHE A 23 2.25 5.11 -19.62
N LYS A 24 1.36 6.04 -20.01
CA LYS A 24 0.20 6.42 -19.19
C LYS A 24 -0.81 5.27 -19.06
N ALA A 25 -1.05 4.51 -20.13
CA ALA A 25 -1.95 3.36 -20.12
C ALA A 25 -1.41 2.22 -19.23
N ASN A 26 -0.09 2.04 -19.13
CA ASN A 26 0.55 1.16 -18.13
C ASN A 26 0.65 1.80 -16.74
N ASP A 27 -0.19 2.80 -16.46
CA ASP A 27 -0.22 3.52 -15.19
C ASP A 27 1.13 4.16 -14.79
N SER A 28 1.99 4.44 -15.76
CA SER A 28 3.37 4.89 -15.57
C SER A 28 4.30 3.88 -14.88
N PHE A 29 4.01 2.59 -14.97
CA PHE A 29 4.88 1.52 -14.49
C PHE A 29 6.09 1.32 -15.42
N CYS A 30 7.24 1.12 -14.79
CA CYS A 30 8.50 0.69 -15.39
C CYS A 30 9.34 0.12 -14.25
N THR A 31 10.06 -0.98 -14.47
CA THR A 31 10.95 -1.58 -13.45
C THR A 31 12.02 -0.60 -12.97
N ALA A 32 12.50 0.29 -13.85
CA ALA A 32 13.42 1.36 -13.50
C ALA A 32 12.84 2.42 -12.54
N PHE A 33 11.53 2.39 -12.24
CA PHE A 33 10.88 3.26 -11.26
C PHE A 33 10.63 2.61 -9.91
N ILE A 34 10.99 1.34 -9.75
CA ILE A 34 11.11 0.71 -8.44
C ILE A 34 12.33 1.33 -7.75
N THR A 35 12.17 1.72 -6.50
CA THR A 35 13.26 2.25 -5.68
C THR A 35 14.26 1.12 -5.43
N PRO A 36 15.55 1.25 -5.76
CA PRO A 36 16.54 0.26 -5.34
C PRO A 36 16.75 0.35 -3.83
N ILE A 37 17.25 -0.72 -3.19
CA ILE A 37 17.60 -0.66 -1.77
C ILE A 37 18.67 0.40 -1.56
N TRP A 38 18.43 1.30 -0.60
CA TRP A 38 19.32 2.39 -0.26
C TRP A 38 20.09 2.05 1.02
N ASN A 39 21.40 2.34 1.03
CA ASN A 39 22.27 2.14 2.21
C ASN A 39 21.88 2.98 3.44
N ARG A 40 20.86 3.83 3.34
CA ARG A 40 20.31 4.66 4.44
C ARG A 40 18.98 4.13 4.98
N CYS A 41 18.48 3.01 4.46
CA CYS A 41 17.41 2.30 5.16
C CYS A 41 17.96 1.87 6.53
N PRO A 42 17.22 2.02 7.63
CA PRO A 42 17.70 1.61 8.93
C PRO A 42 18.10 0.12 8.91
N ALA A 43 19.04 -0.25 9.78
CA ALA A 43 19.60 -1.60 9.89
C ALA A 43 18.56 -2.61 10.41
N PHE A 44 17.55 -2.96 9.61
CA PHE A 44 16.50 -3.90 9.93
C PHE A 44 16.85 -5.29 9.40
N PHE A 45 17.47 -6.13 10.23
CA PHE A 45 17.52 -7.55 9.93
C PHE A 45 16.12 -8.14 10.09
N THR A 46 15.70 -8.95 9.14
CA THR A 46 14.44 -9.69 9.21
C THR A 46 14.67 -11.05 8.59
N GLU A 47 14.55 -12.09 9.40
CA GLU A 47 14.53 -13.46 8.90
C GLU A 47 13.37 -13.64 7.94
N ILE A 48 13.62 -14.32 6.82
CA ILE A 48 12.59 -14.57 5.81
C ILE A 48 11.77 -15.76 6.33
N PRO A 49 10.48 -15.59 6.65
CA PRO A 49 9.62 -16.71 7.05
C PRO A 49 9.55 -17.77 5.94
N ASP A 50 9.49 -19.05 6.31
CA ASP A 50 9.47 -20.16 5.33
C ASP A 50 8.30 -20.04 4.33
N GLU A 51 7.16 -19.54 4.80
CA GLU A 51 5.94 -19.29 4.01
C GLU A 51 6.10 -18.21 2.92
N VAL A 52 7.12 -17.35 3.00
CA VAL A 52 7.39 -16.31 2.00
C VAL A 52 8.03 -16.89 0.73
N TYR A 53 8.80 -17.97 0.83
CA TYR A 53 9.51 -18.54 -0.33
C TYR A 53 8.58 -19.06 -1.42
N PRO A 54 7.56 -19.90 -1.12
CA PRO A 54 6.60 -20.35 -2.12
C PRO A 54 5.84 -19.17 -2.73
N LEU A 55 5.48 -18.17 -1.92
CA LEU A 55 4.74 -17.00 -2.39
C LEU A 55 5.55 -16.17 -3.39
N LEU A 56 6.83 -15.93 -3.12
CA LEU A 56 7.72 -15.20 -4.04
C LEU A 56 8.09 -15.98 -5.30
N SER A 57 7.81 -17.28 -5.34
CA SER A 57 7.96 -18.13 -6.52
C SER A 57 6.77 -18.02 -7.49
N GLN A 58 5.66 -17.42 -7.06
CA GLN A 58 4.51 -17.17 -7.91
C GLN A 58 4.78 -16.05 -8.92
N SER A 59 3.94 -15.99 -9.96
CA SER A 59 3.86 -14.82 -10.84
C SER A 59 2.97 -13.75 -10.24
N PHE A 60 3.35 -12.49 -10.38
CA PHE A 60 2.62 -11.35 -9.83
C PHE A 60 2.13 -10.41 -10.93
N THR A 61 0.81 -10.28 -11.06
CA THR A 61 0.19 -9.44 -12.10
C THR A 61 -0.09 -8.04 -11.59
N TYR A 62 0.23 -7.02 -12.39
CA TYR A 62 0.01 -5.63 -12.03
C TYR A 62 -1.45 -5.39 -11.64
N LEU A 63 -1.66 -4.86 -10.44
CA LEU A 63 -2.97 -4.52 -9.91
C LEU A 63 -3.20 -3.02 -10.02
N THR A 64 -2.39 -2.24 -9.32
CA THR A 64 -2.59 -0.79 -9.23
C THR A 64 -1.31 -0.04 -8.86
N LYS A 65 -1.40 1.29 -8.85
CA LYS A 65 -0.35 2.20 -8.37
C LYS A 65 -0.90 3.09 -7.27
N GLY A 66 -0.25 3.04 -6.12
CA GLY A 66 -0.43 4.01 -5.03
C GLY A 66 0.50 5.22 -5.17
N LYS A 67 0.40 6.16 -4.22
CA LYS A 67 1.34 7.29 -4.14
C LYS A 67 2.77 6.79 -3.92
N GLN A 68 2.95 5.79 -3.06
CA GLN A 68 4.25 5.30 -2.60
C GLN A 68 4.69 3.98 -3.23
N SER A 69 3.79 3.22 -3.87
CA SER A 69 4.12 1.87 -4.34
C SER A 69 3.45 1.50 -5.67
N PHE A 70 4.05 0.53 -6.36
CA PHE A 70 3.37 -0.30 -7.36
C PHE A 70 2.91 -1.58 -6.69
N VAL A 71 1.68 -2.01 -6.99
CA VAL A 71 1.04 -3.14 -6.33
C VAL A 71 0.76 -4.21 -7.38
N PHE A 72 1.19 -5.43 -7.10
CA PHE A 72 0.98 -6.60 -7.94
C PHE A 72 0.23 -7.67 -7.15
N LEU A 73 -0.72 -8.33 -7.79
CA LEU A 73 -1.53 -9.42 -7.24
C LEU A 73 -0.83 -10.76 -7.49
N SER A 74 -0.73 -11.58 -6.45
CA SER A 74 -0.24 -12.96 -6.57
C SER A 74 -1.13 -13.82 -7.49
N GLU A 75 -0.61 -14.97 -7.91
CA GLU A 75 -1.33 -15.91 -8.77
C GLU A 75 -2.56 -16.50 -8.06
N ASP A 76 -2.44 -16.79 -6.77
CA ASP A 76 -3.55 -17.23 -5.89
C ASP A 76 -4.57 -16.12 -5.57
N ARG A 77 -4.25 -14.86 -5.88
CA ARG A 77 -5.05 -13.65 -5.60
C ARG A 77 -5.30 -13.35 -4.13
N GLU A 78 -4.60 -14.01 -3.22
CA GLU A 78 -4.73 -13.80 -1.77
C GLU A 78 -3.78 -12.73 -1.24
N TRP A 79 -2.71 -12.44 -1.98
CA TRP A 79 -1.62 -11.57 -1.55
C TRP A 79 -1.34 -10.46 -2.57
N VAL A 80 -0.76 -9.38 -2.08
CA VAL A 80 -0.19 -8.33 -2.91
C VAL A 80 1.30 -8.14 -2.61
N LEU A 81 2.07 -8.00 -3.67
CA LEU A 81 3.48 -7.60 -3.63
C LEU A 81 3.57 -6.11 -3.95
N LYS A 82 4.07 -5.33 -2.99
CA LYS A 82 4.18 -3.88 -3.06
C LYS A 82 5.63 -3.47 -3.22
N PHE A 83 5.98 -2.89 -4.36
CA PHE A 83 7.29 -2.29 -4.61
C PHE A 83 7.28 -0.80 -4.34
N PHE A 84 8.21 -0.31 -3.53
CA PHE A 84 8.34 1.12 -3.24
C PHE A 84 8.74 1.89 -4.49
N ARG A 85 8.15 3.08 -4.68
CA ARG A 85 8.30 3.89 -5.88
C ARG A 85 9.10 5.16 -5.61
N LEU A 86 10.04 5.45 -6.50
CA LEU A 86 10.77 6.72 -6.44
C LEU A 86 9.84 7.91 -6.75
N PRO A 87 9.84 8.95 -5.88
CA PRO A 87 9.13 10.18 -6.18
C PRO A 87 9.59 10.78 -7.51
N ARG A 88 8.66 11.36 -8.27
CA ARG A 88 8.91 11.83 -9.64
C ARG A 88 10.07 12.84 -9.75
N TYR A 89 10.29 13.65 -8.72
CA TYR A 89 11.33 14.69 -8.71
C TYR A 89 12.74 14.14 -8.43
N VAL A 90 12.88 12.91 -7.90
CA VAL A 90 14.18 12.23 -7.76
C VAL A 90 14.68 11.72 -9.12
N ARG A 91 13.78 11.59 -10.11
CA ARG A 91 14.02 10.94 -11.42
C ARG A 91 14.84 11.78 -12.41
N ARG A 92 14.99 13.10 -12.22
CA ARG A 92 15.48 14.01 -13.27
C ARG A 92 16.94 14.44 -13.16
N GLY A 93 17.74 13.83 -12.27
CA GLY A 93 19.14 14.26 -12.05
C GLY A 93 19.27 15.70 -11.56
N THR A 94 18.16 16.41 -11.35
CA THR A 94 18.13 17.68 -10.66
C THR A 94 18.47 17.39 -9.21
N HIS A 95 19.69 17.73 -8.78
CA HIS A 95 20.20 17.70 -7.41
C HIS A 95 19.32 18.45 -6.37
N LYS A 96 18.14 18.95 -6.77
CA LYS A 96 17.06 19.46 -5.94
C LYS A 96 15.93 18.44 -5.73
N GLY A 97 16.17 17.15 -5.96
CA GLY A 97 15.37 16.05 -5.40
C GLY A 97 15.45 16.13 -3.88
N SER A 98 14.61 16.99 -3.33
CA SER A 98 14.85 17.71 -2.07
C SER A 98 15.12 16.78 -0.90
N ALA A 99 15.92 17.26 0.05
CA ALA A 99 16.10 16.68 1.39
C ALA A 99 14.79 16.29 2.10
N LYS A 100 13.61 16.75 1.63
CA LYS A 100 12.28 16.40 2.14
C LYS A 100 11.75 15.03 1.69
N SER A 101 12.30 14.45 0.63
CA SER A 101 11.81 13.20 0.04
C SER A 101 12.34 11.93 0.67
N LEU A 102 13.57 12.00 1.17
CA LEU A 102 14.24 10.93 1.90
C LEU A 102 13.53 10.64 3.23
N PRO A 103 13.23 11.64 4.09
CA PRO A 103 12.46 11.43 5.31
C PRO A 103 11.10 10.76 5.06
N PHE A 104 10.39 11.15 4.01
CA PHE A 104 9.10 10.55 3.67
C PHE A 104 9.23 9.07 3.29
N LEU A 105 10.26 8.70 2.51
CA LEU A 105 10.49 7.28 2.19
C LEU A 105 10.95 6.50 3.42
N THR A 106 11.84 7.07 4.24
CA THR A 106 12.28 6.45 5.51
C THR A 106 11.09 6.18 6.42
N GLN A 107 10.23 7.17 6.64
CA GLN A 107 8.99 7.01 7.41
C GLN A 107 8.09 5.92 6.82
N THR A 108 7.94 5.89 5.48
CA THR A 108 7.16 4.84 4.81
C THR A 108 7.74 3.46 5.15
N MET A 109 9.05 3.26 5.00
CA MET A 109 9.72 1.99 5.30
C MET A 109 9.61 1.62 6.79
N GLU A 110 9.71 2.60 7.69
CA GLU A 110 9.48 2.40 9.13
C GLU A 110 8.04 1.94 9.41
N GLY A 111 7.03 2.53 8.76
CA GLY A 111 5.63 2.09 8.87
C GLY A 111 5.45 0.63 8.49
N PHE A 112 6.08 0.18 7.40
CA PHE A 112 6.10 -1.24 7.02
C PHE A 112 6.82 -2.12 8.04
N LYS A 113 7.93 -1.64 8.63
CA LYS A 113 8.64 -2.39 9.66
C LYS A 113 7.82 -2.54 10.93
N TRP A 114 7.21 -1.46 11.42
CA TRP A 114 6.31 -1.50 12.57
C TRP A 114 5.14 -2.43 12.32
N SER A 115 4.61 -2.40 11.10
CA SER A 115 3.50 -3.26 10.70
C SER A 115 3.87 -4.73 10.78
N GLN A 116 5.03 -5.12 10.25
CA GLN A 116 5.50 -6.49 10.35
C GLN A 116 5.77 -6.91 11.81
N ASP A 117 6.40 -6.04 12.61
CA ASP A 117 6.87 -6.42 13.94
C ASP A 117 5.80 -6.43 15.02
N LYS A 118 4.79 -5.55 14.89
CA LYS A 118 3.84 -5.23 15.97
C LYS A 118 2.39 -5.24 15.53
N LEU A 119 2.11 -5.01 14.25
CA LEU A 119 0.76 -4.77 13.73
C LEU A 119 0.38 -5.71 12.58
N SER A 120 0.94 -6.92 12.54
CA SER A 120 0.74 -7.85 11.41
C SER A 120 -0.73 -8.27 11.30
N GLU A 121 -1.42 -8.38 12.43
CA GLU A 121 -2.86 -8.67 12.51
C GLU A 121 -3.70 -7.49 11.97
N GLU A 122 -3.41 -6.26 12.40
CA GLU A 122 -4.16 -5.07 12.00
C GLU A 122 -3.88 -4.64 10.56
N THR A 123 -2.75 -5.02 9.99
CA THR A 123 -2.32 -4.56 8.67
C THR A 123 -2.27 -5.65 7.61
N GLY A 124 -2.31 -6.92 8.02
CA GLY A 124 -2.12 -8.05 7.11
C GLY A 124 -0.72 -8.07 6.45
N ILE A 125 0.26 -7.35 6.98
CA ILE A 125 1.65 -7.41 6.51
C ILE A 125 2.26 -8.74 6.94
N LEU A 126 2.66 -9.53 5.94
CA LEU A 126 3.36 -10.81 6.15
C LEU A 126 4.87 -10.59 6.26
N TYR A 127 5.41 -9.79 5.35
CA TYR A 127 6.85 -9.60 5.23
C TYR A 127 7.18 -8.26 4.57
N ALA A 128 8.18 -7.57 5.09
CA ALA A 128 8.71 -6.32 4.57
C ALA A 128 10.22 -6.48 4.34
N HIS A 129 10.60 -6.65 3.07
CA HIS A 129 11.99 -6.66 2.65
C HIS A 129 12.49 -5.23 2.48
N LEU A 130 13.28 -4.74 3.43
CA LEU A 130 13.77 -3.36 3.43
C LEU A 130 15.28 -3.25 3.21
N GLN A 131 15.98 -4.39 3.12
CA GLN A 131 17.45 -4.47 3.09
C GLN A 131 17.97 -5.51 2.12
N ARG A 132 19.18 -5.30 1.59
CA ARG A 132 19.78 -6.27 0.68
C ARG A 132 20.04 -7.59 1.38
N THR A 133 19.73 -8.69 0.71
CA THR A 133 20.05 -10.05 1.19
C THR A 133 20.67 -10.89 0.07
N LYS A 134 20.91 -12.18 0.32
CA LYS A 134 21.33 -13.15 -0.68
C LYS A 134 20.47 -14.42 -0.67
N GLY A 135 19.42 -14.42 0.16
CA GLY A 135 18.62 -15.61 0.45
C GLY A 135 17.32 -15.67 -0.33
N LEU A 136 16.87 -14.57 -0.94
CA LEU A 136 15.59 -14.54 -1.64
C LEU A 136 15.69 -15.16 -3.04
N PRO A 137 14.56 -15.62 -3.62
CA PRO A 137 14.51 -16.05 -5.01
C PRO A 137 15.08 -14.98 -5.96
N HIS A 138 15.96 -15.40 -6.86
CA HIS A 138 16.61 -14.50 -7.82
C HIS A 138 15.71 -14.07 -8.99
N THR A 139 14.52 -14.65 -9.16
CA THR A 139 13.72 -14.49 -10.40
C THR A 139 12.21 -14.46 -10.16
N THR A 140 11.72 -13.58 -9.28
CA THR A 140 10.27 -13.36 -9.17
C THR A 140 9.73 -12.71 -10.45
N GLN A 141 8.67 -13.29 -11.02
CA GLN A 141 8.07 -12.82 -12.25
C GLN A 141 6.99 -11.77 -11.97
N LEU A 142 7.14 -10.58 -12.55
CA LEU A 142 6.09 -9.56 -12.60
C LEU A 142 5.49 -9.48 -14.00
N ILE A 143 4.17 -9.31 -14.08
CA ILE A 143 3.42 -9.14 -15.33
C ILE A 143 2.79 -7.75 -15.31
N ASP A 144 3.07 -6.90 -16.31
CA ASP A 144 2.47 -5.56 -16.38
C ASP A 144 1.04 -5.56 -16.95
N ARG A 145 0.41 -4.37 -17.09
CA ARG A 145 -0.96 -4.27 -17.62
C ARG A 145 -1.11 -4.72 -19.06
N PHE A 146 -0.02 -4.82 -19.80
CA PHE A 146 0.00 -5.29 -21.19
C PHE A 146 0.41 -6.77 -21.30
N GLY A 147 0.51 -7.48 -20.17
CA GLY A 147 0.91 -8.88 -20.15
C GLY A 147 2.42 -9.09 -20.36
N ARG A 148 3.24 -8.04 -20.26
CA ARG A 148 4.69 -8.18 -20.40
C ARG A 148 5.29 -8.71 -19.11
N SER A 149 6.08 -9.77 -19.22
CA SER A 149 6.76 -10.39 -18.09
C SER A 149 8.15 -9.77 -17.84
N TYR A 150 8.47 -9.58 -16.58
CA TYR A 150 9.76 -9.09 -16.09
C TYR A 150 10.23 -10.04 -14.98
N LEU A 151 11.48 -10.50 -15.07
CA LEU A 151 12.11 -11.23 -13.97
C LEU A 151 12.92 -10.25 -13.13
N LEU A 152 12.65 -10.22 -11.83
CA LEU A 152 13.35 -9.36 -10.88
C LEU A 152 14.11 -10.19 -9.86
N ASP A 153 15.34 -9.75 -9.56
CA ASP A 153 16.06 -10.21 -8.38
C ASP A 153 15.60 -9.40 -7.17
N LEU A 154 14.93 -10.08 -6.24
CA LEU A 154 14.35 -9.45 -5.06
C LEU A 154 15.39 -9.10 -3.99
N ASN A 155 16.59 -9.68 -4.07
CA ASN A 155 17.66 -9.44 -3.11
C ASN A 155 18.12 -7.97 -3.08
N ASP A 156 17.85 -7.19 -4.14
CA ASP A 156 18.30 -5.81 -4.30
C ASP A 156 17.15 -4.77 -4.33
N LEU A 157 15.91 -5.22 -4.14
CA LEU A 157 14.72 -4.37 -4.27
C LEU A 157 13.92 -4.37 -2.96
N PRO A 158 13.57 -3.22 -2.39
CA PRO A 158 12.70 -3.18 -1.23
C PRO A 158 11.26 -3.46 -1.67
N PHE A 159 10.58 -4.33 -0.94
CA PHE A 159 9.18 -4.68 -1.18
C PHE A 159 8.48 -5.07 0.12
N ALA A 160 7.15 -5.17 0.06
CA ALA A 160 6.37 -5.77 1.12
C ALA A 160 5.31 -6.71 0.55
N ILE A 161 5.02 -7.78 1.28
CA ILE A 161 3.92 -8.70 1.05
C ILE A 161 2.84 -8.37 2.06
N GLN A 162 1.62 -8.21 1.56
CA GLN A 162 0.45 -7.91 2.37
C GLN A 162 -0.75 -8.72 1.87
N ARG A 163 -1.69 -9.04 2.76
CA ARG A 163 -2.97 -9.63 2.35
C ARG A 163 -3.69 -8.72 1.34
N LYS A 164 -4.34 -9.34 0.36
CA LYS A 164 -5.27 -8.67 -0.54
C LYS A 164 -6.65 -8.59 0.13
N GLY A 165 -7.27 -7.41 0.10
CA GLY A 165 -8.63 -7.19 0.58
C GLY A 165 -9.56 -6.57 -0.46
N SER A 166 -10.87 -6.55 -0.17
CA SER A 166 -11.82 -5.62 -0.79
C SER A 166 -11.89 -4.33 0.02
N LEU A 167 -12.32 -3.22 -0.59
CA LEU A 167 -12.49 -1.96 0.15
C LEU A 167 -13.66 -2.08 1.14
N PHE A 168 -13.49 -1.52 2.33
CA PHE A 168 -14.47 -1.68 3.42
C PHE A 168 -15.84 -1.08 3.08
N LEU A 169 -15.93 0.20 2.73
CA LEU A 169 -17.23 0.86 2.55
C LEU A 169 -18.08 0.27 1.40
N PRO A 170 -17.51 -0.02 0.21
CA PRO A 170 -18.26 -0.72 -0.83
C PRO A 170 -18.77 -2.08 -0.35
N SER A 171 -17.93 -2.86 0.34
CA SER A 171 -18.36 -4.14 0.91
C SER A 171 -19.46 -3.98 1.97
N LEU A 172 -19.38 -2.95 2.83
CA LEU A 172 -20.38 -2.67 3.85
C LEU A 172 -21.76 -2.35 3.25
N SER A 173 -21.80 -1.66 2.10
CA SER A 173 -23.06 -1.30 1.42
C SER A 173 -23.83 -2.49 0.86
N GLU A 174 -23.15 -3.62 0.67
CA GLU A 174 -23.71 -4.86 0.15
C GLU A 174 -24.07 -5.87 1.26
N MET A 175 -23.74 -5.56 2.52
CA MET A 175 -23.99 -6.43 3.67
C MET A 175 -25.41 -6.26 4.22
N GLU A 176 -25.95 -7.36 4.76
CA GLU A 176 -27.16 -7.31 5.57
C GLU A 176 -26.90 -6.58 6.90
N GLU A 177 -27.93 -5.95 7.47
CA GLU A 177 -27.78 -5.01 8.59
C GLU A 177 -26.97 -5.59 9.78
N GLU A 178 -27.28 -6.82 10.21
CA GLU A 178 -26.60 -7.46 11.33
C GLU A 178 -25.14 -7.83 11.03
N GLU A 179 -24.82 -8.10 9.77
CA GLU A 179 -23.44 -8.31 9.34
C GLU A 179 -22.67 -6.99 9.29
N ALA A 180 -23.31 -5.94 8.75
CA ALA A 180 -22.74 -4.60 8.70
C ALA A 180 -22.44 -4.05 10.11
N LYS A 181 -23.35 -4.28 11.08
CA LYS A 181 -23.12 -3.93 12.50
C LYS A 181 -21.85 -4.58 13.05
N ARG A 182 -21.74 -5.91 12.93
CA ARG A 182 -20.52 -6.64 13.36
C ARG A 182 -19.26 -6.11 12.66
N MET A 183 -19.33 -5.85 11.36
CA MET A 183 -18.19 -5.34 10.61
C MET A 183 -17.76 -3.93 11.04
N ILE A 184 -18.72 -3.07 11.43
CA ILE A 184 -18.45 -1.76 12.05
C ILE A 184 -17.77 -1.94 13.40
N GLU A 185 -18.24 -2.86 14.25
CA GLU A 185 -17.60 -3.18 15.53
C GLU A 185 -16.15 -3.60 15.35
N GLU A 186 -15.89 -4.54 14.45
CA GLU A 186 -14.54 -5.00 14.12
C GLU A 186 -13.64 -3.86 13.60
N ALA A 187 -14.20 -2.92 12.83
CA ALA A 187 -13.42 -1.80 12.32
C ALA A 187 -13.10 -0.74 13.39
N VAL A 188 -13.99 -0.55 14.36
CA VAL A 188 -13.71 0.32 15.52
C VAL A 188 -12.67 -0.37 16.41
N LEU A 189 -12.80 -1.68 16.63
CA LEU A 189 -11.84 -2.48 17.40
C LEU A 189 -10.44 -2.48 16.76
N LEU A 190 -10.35 -2.51 15.43
CA LEU A 190 -9.07 -2.37 14.70
C LEU A 190 -8.28 -1.13 15.14
N TYR A 191 -8.95 0.02 15.25
CA TYR A 191 -8.31 1.26 15.71
C TYR A 191 -8.10 1.29 17.23
N ALA A 192 -9.00 0.68 18.02
CA ALA A 192 -8.77 0.52 19.46
C ALA A 192 -7.50 -0.30 19.75
N ASN A 193 -7.28 -1.37 18.97
CA ASN A 193 -6.08 -2.21 19.08
C ASN A 193 -4.81 -1.44 18.70
N LEU A 194 -4.85 -0.63 17.62
CA LEU A 194 -3.74 0.28 17.30
C LEU A 194 -3.39 1.22 18.45
N HIS A 195 -4.42 1.85 19.04
CA HIS A 195 -4.25 2.76 20.18
C HIS A 195 -3.62 2.04 21.38
N GLN A 196 -4.15 0.87 21.74
CA GLN A 196 -3.62 0.05 22.82
C GLN A 196 -2.15 -0.34 22.59
N LYS A 197 -1.77 -0.62 21.34
CA LYS A 197 -0.39 -0.92 20.94
C LYS A 197 0.51 0.31 20.89
N GLY A 198 -0.02 1.52 21.11
CA GLY A 198 0.74 2.76 21.14
C GLY A 198 0.99 3.37 19.76
N PHE A 199 0.13 3.10 18.78
CA PHE A 199 0.28 3.57 17.40
C PHE A 199 -0.84 4.53 16.97
N THR A 200 -0.52 5.38 16.01
CA THR A 200 -1.50 6.23 15.32
C THR A 200 -1.29 6.15 13.82
N ASP A 201 -2.40 6.31 13.08
CA ASP A 201 -2.38 6.51 11.64
C ASP A 201 -2.51 8.00 11.32
N ASN A 202 -1.52 8.56 10.63
CA ASN A 202 -1.55 9.96 10.22
C ASN A 202 -2.30 10.20 8.90
N ASP A 203 -2.75 9.16 8.22
CA ASP A 203 -3.54 9.23 6.98
C ASP A 203 -4.76 8.27 7.08
N ALA A 204 -5.49 8.34 8.18
CA ALA A 204 -6.68 7.51 8.47
C ALA A 204 -7.90 7.88 7.58
N ILE A 205 -7.75 7.72 6.27
CA ILE A 205 -8.82 7.90 5.29
C ILE A 205 -9.52 6.56 5.12
N PHE A 206 -10.58 6.37 5.91
CA PHE A 206 -11.27 5.10 6.07
C PHE A 206 -11.75 4.52 4.73
N GLU A 207 -12.26 5.37 3.82
CA GLU A 207 -12.83 4.92 2.54
C GLU A 207 -11.79 4.30 1.58
N LYS A 208 -10.50 4.58 1.81
CA LYS A 208 -9.41 4.18 0.90
C LYS A 208 -8.43 3.22 1.55
N ASN A 209 -8.27 3.34 2.87
CA ASN A 209 -7.16 2.70 3.58
C ASN A 209 -7.60 1.50 4.41
N ILE A 210 -8.91 1.26 4.57
CA ILE A 210 -9.43 0.07 5.24
C ILE A 210 -9.95 -0.93 4.22
N GLY A 211 -9.41 -2.14 4.31
CA GLY A 211 -9.82 -3.29 3.53
C GLY A 211 -10.44 -4.37 4.39
N ILE A 212 -11.11 -5.34 3.75
CA ILE A 212 -11.64 -6.55 4.38
C ILE A 212 -10.94 -7.75 3.75
N ALA A 213 -10.38 -8.62 4.59
CA ALA A 213 -9.82 -9.90 4.19
C ALA A 213 -10.16 -10.96 5.24
N CYS A 214 -10.55 -12.16 4.79
CA CYS A 214 -10.95 -13.25 5.67
C CYS A 214 -12.05 -12.87 6.68
N GLY A 215 -12.96 -11.96 6.30
CA GLY A 215 -14.06 -11.51 7.15
C GLY A 215 -13.67 -10.49 8.22
N LEU A 216 -12.44 -9.97 8.21
CA LEU A 216 -11.96 -8.97 9.18
C LEU A 216 -11.43 -7.71 8.49
N PRO A 217 -11.63 -6.53 9.09
CA PRO A 217 -11.05 -5.30 8.60
C PRO A 217 -9.56 -5.22 8.91
N PHE A 218 -8.81 -4.58 8.02
CA PHE A 218 -7.38 -4.32 8.21
C PHE A 218 -6.95 -3.05 7.46
N ILE A 219 -5.80 -2.52 7.84
CA ILE A 219 -5.21 -1.30 7.28
C ILE A 219 -4.34 -1.65 6.08
N MET A 220 -4.76 -1.19 4.90
CA MET A 220 -4.07 -1.44 3.64
C MET A 220 -2.89 -0.49 3.40
N ASP A 221 -2.99 0.77 3.83
CA ASP A 221 -1.92 1.77 3.67
C ASP A 221 -1.20 2.01 5.00
N VAL A 222 -0.05 1.35 5.15
CA VAL A 222 0.71 1.36 6.41
C VAL A 222 1.82 2.42 6.44
N GLY A 223 2.03 3.14 5.34
CA GLY A 223 3.17 4.04 5.18
C GLY A 223 3.15 5.26 6.12
N GLN A 224 2.04 5.49 6.83
CA GLN A 224 1.86 6.60 7.77
C GLN A 224 1.56 6.13 9.21
N LEU A 225 1.66 4.83 9.48
CA LEU A 225 1.59 4.29 10.84
C LEU A 225 2.86 4.61 11.60
N VAL A 226 2.71 5.25 12.75
CA VAL A 226 3.84 5.66 13.61
C VAL A 226 3.55 5.38 15.08
N PRO A 227 4.57 5.06 15.89
CA PRO A 227 4.44 5.06 17.34
C PRO A 227 4.04 6.46 17.82
N SER A 228 3.14 6.53 18.80
CA SER A 228 2.74 7.76 19.45
C SER A 228 3.15 7.73 20.92
N SER A 229 3.92 8.73 21.34
CA SER A 229 4.32 8.89 22.75
C SER A 229 3.22 9.50 23.63
N SER A 230 2.19 10.09 23.01
CA SER A 230 1.06 10.71 23.70
C SER A 230 -0.18 10.51 22.85
N LEU A 231 -0.99 9.51 23.22
CA LEU A 231 -2.28 9.28 22.60
C LEU A 231 -3.36 10.07 23.34
N SER A 232 -4.30 10.63 22.57
CA SER A 232 -5.53 11.18 23.13
C SER A 232 -6.33 10.08 23.85
N PRO A 233 -7.31 10.45 24.69
CA PRO A 233 -8.29 9.49 25.20
C PRO A 233 -8.85 8.62 24.06
N LEU A 234 -9.11 7.34 24.35
CA LEU A 234 -9.48 6.34 23.34
C LEU A 234 -10.69 6.80 22.51
N GLN A 235 -11.74 7.31 23.15
CA GLN A 235 -12.95 7.74 22.46
C GLN A 235 -12.67 8.89 21.47
N ASP A 236 -11.90 9.90 21.87
CA ASP A 236 -11.50 11.00 20.98
C ASP A 236 -10.65 10.50 19.81
N TYR A 237 -9.77 9.53 20.08
CA TYR A 237 -8.96 8.89 19.04
C TYR A 237 -9.84 8.14 18.04
N LEU A 238 -10.77 7.31 18.52
CA LEU A 238 -11.67 6.51 17.68
C LEU A 238 -12.52 7.42 16.80
N LEU A 239 -13.13 8.46 17.36
CA LEU A 239 -13.91 9.45 16.61
C LEU A 239 -13.06 10.12 15.53
N LYS A 240 -11.80 10.46 15.83
CA LYS A 240 -10.89 11.05 14.86
C LYS A 240 -10.52 10.09 13.73
N MET A 241 -10.18 8.84 14.03
CA MET A 241 -9.74 7.85 13.04
C MET A 241 -10.89 7.34 12.16
N THR A 242 -12.11 7.34 12.70
CA THR A 242 -13.30 6.79 12.02
C THR A 242 -14.26 7.88 11.53
N VAL A 243 -13.83 9.15 11.48
CA VAL A 243 -14.70 10.27 11.06
C VAL A 243 -15.32 10.06 9.68
N SER A 244 -14.57 9.54 8.71
CA SER A 244 -15.09 9.26 7.37
C SER A 244 -16.10 8.11 7.35
N LEU A 245 -15.94 7.11 8.23
CA LEU A 245 -16.96 6.08 8.43
C LEU A 245 -18.23 6.70 9.03
N ALA A 246 -18.10 7.54 10.07
CA ALA A 246 -19.22 8.22 10.69
C ALA A 246 -20.00 9.08 9.68
N ASP A 247 -19.29 9.86 8.87
CA ASP A 247 -19.88 10.72 7.83
C ASP A 247 -20.61 9.89 6.75
N TYR A 248 -20.06 8.74 6.37
CA TYR A 248 -20.69 7.81 5.43
C TYR A 248 -22.00 7.23 6.01
N LEU A 249 -21.95 6.71 7.23
CA LEU A 249 -23.11 6.09 7.88
C LEU A 249 -24.23 7.11 8.13
N ALA A 250 -23.89 8.35 8.48
CA ALA A 250 -24.86 9.41 8.74
C ALA A 250 -25.65 9.83 7.48
N GLN A 251 -25.09 9.64 6.29
CA GLN A 251 -25.76 9.98 5.02
C GLN A 251 -26.76 8.91 4.60
N ASP A 252 -26.40 7.63 4.78
CA ASP A 252 -27.11 6.53 4.11
C ASP A 252 -27.90 5.63 5.07
N ASN A 253 -27.54 5.55 6.37
CA ASN A 253 -28.19 4.60 7.28
C ASN A 253 -28.15 5.05 8.76
N SER A 254 -29.26 5.62 9.23
CA SER A 254 -29.39 6.10 10.62
C SER A 254 -29.22 4.99 11.66
N THR A 255 -29.64 3.76 11.37
CA THR A 255 -29.55 2.62 12.30
C THR A 255 -28.10 2.20 12.51
N LEU A 256 -27.33 2.05 11.42
CA LEU A 256 -25.91 1.73 11.50
C LEU A 256 -25.09 2.86 12.12
N TYR A 257 -25.46 4.12 11.85
CA TYR A 257 -24.84 5.27 12.50
C TYR A 257 -25.06 5.28 14.03
N SER A 258 -26.29 5.02 14.48
CA SER A 258 -26.58 4.89 15.91
C SER A 258 -25.77 3.76 16.55
N HIS A 259 -25.71 2.60 15.89
CA HIS A 259 -24.92 1.47 16.36
C HIS A 259 -23.43 1.81 16.45
N TYR A 260 -22.84 2.43 15.42
CA TYR A 260 -21.46 2.94 15.45
C TYR A 260 -21.17 3.84 16.67
N LEU A 261 -22.07 4.79 16.97
CA LEU A 261 -21.91 5.69 18.12
C LEU A 261 -21.98 4.93 19.45
N GLU A 262 -22.81 3.90 19.56
CA GLU A 262 -22.88 3.04 20.75
C GLU A 262 -21.59 2.23 20.91
N THR A 263 -21.09 1.63 19.82
CA THR A 263 -19.81 0.90 19.82
C THR A 263 -18.68 1.78 20.33
N VAL A 264 -18.50 2.98 19.78
CA VAL A 264 -17.43 3.91 20.20
C VAL A 264 -17.56 4.32 21.66
N LYS A 265 -18.79 4.50 22.17
CA LYS A 265 -19.03 4.87 23.59
C LYS A 265 -18.79 3.70 24.55
N SER A 266 -18.93 2.47 24.08
CA SER A 266 -18.80 1.25 24.90
C SER A 266 -17.34 0.86 25.19
N LEU A 267 -16.41 1.40 24.41
CA LEU A 267 -14.95 1.25 24.56
C LEU A 267 -14.35 2.41 25.38
#